data_AF-A0A0C1M808-F1
#
_entry.id   AF-A0A0C1M808-F1
#
_cell.length_a   1.000
_cell.length_b   1.000
_cell.length_c   1.000
_cell.angle_alpha   90.00
_cell.angle_beta   90.00
_cell.angle_gamma   90.00
#
_symmetry.space_group_name_H-M   'P 1'
#
loop_
_entity.id
_entity.type
_entity.pdbx_description
1 polymer ?
#
loop_
_entity_poly.entity_id
_entity_poly.type
_entity_poly.pdbx_seq_one_letter_code
_entity_poly.pdbx_strand_id
1 'polypeptide(L)' 'MIGDRRLDVDAGHNAGVKTILFDPDYVIEDQGDPDYVAHSFDEISKLIK' A
#
# COMPACT_ATOMS: atom_id res chain seq x y z
N MET A 1 6.67 3.57 0.58
CA MET A 1 6.74 2.18 1.07
C MET A 1 5.64 1.40 0.39
N ILE A 2 5.92 0.16 -0.03
CA ILE A 2 4.91 -0.75 -0.59
C ILE A 2 4.93 -1.99 0.30
N GLY A 3 3.76 -2.41 0.79
CA GLY A 3 3.60 -3.59 1.66
C GLY A 3 2.20 -4.17 1.55
N ASP A 4 1.95 -5.31 2.18
CA ASP A 4 0.71 -6.08 2.06
C ASP A 4 -0.06 -6.15 3.39
N ARG A 5 0.35 -5.38 4.41
CA ARG A 5 -0.34 -5.36 5.71
C ARG A 5 -0.37 -3.96 6.29
N ARG A 6 -1.34 -3.71 7.18
CA ARG A 6 -1.42 -2.48 7.98
C ARG A 6 -0.10 -2.11 8.65
N LEU A 7 0.68 -3.08 9.13
CA LEU A 7 1.95 -2.81 9.79
C LEU A 7 2.94 -2.07 8.88
N ASP A 8 2.94 -2.36 7.59
CA ASP A 8 3.79 -1.67 6.61
C ASP A 8 3.27 -0.25 6.35
N VAL A 9 1.96 -0.06 6.31
CA VAL A 9 1.33 1.26 6.20
C VAL A 9 1.73 2.13 7.39
N ASP A 10 1.55 1.61 8.61
CA ASP A 10 1.91 2.32 9.84
C ASP A 10 3.43 2.62 9.89
N ALA A 11 4.28 1.67 9.49
CA ALA A 11 5.73 1.88 9.41
C ALA A 11 6.12 2.96 8.40
N GLY A 12 5.47 3.00 7.23
CA GLY A 12 5.73 4.00 6.20
C GLY A 12 5.34 5.41 6.65
N HIS A 13 4.19 5.57 7.28
CA HIS A 13 3.78 6.85 7.86
C HIS A 13 4.71 7.31 8.97
N ASN A 14 5.14 6.40 9.85
CA ASN A 14 6.11 6.72 10.91
C ASN A 14 7.47 7.15 10.35
N ALA A 15 7.85 6.66 9.17
CA ALA A 15 9.04 7.09 8.44
C ALA A 15 8.82 8.36 7.60
N GLY A 16 7.61 8.93 7.57
CA GLY A 16 7.28 10.13 6.81
C GLY A 16 7.24 9.91 5.29
N VAL A 17 7.01 8.68 4.83
CA VAL A 17 6.91 8.34 3.40
C VAL A 17 5.51 7.94 3.02
N LYS A 18 5.14 8.19 1.76
CA LYS A 18 3.89 7.71 1.19
C LYS A 18 3.83 6.18 1.16
N THR A 19 2.65 5.61 1.35
CA THR A 19 2.39 4.18 1.47
C THR A 19 1.51 3.67 0.33
N ILE A 20 1.80 2.46 -0.14
CA ILE A 20 0.92 1.72 -1.04
C ILE A 20 0.65 0.37 -0.37
N LEU A 21 -0.62 0.07 -0.11
CA LEU A 21 -1.05 -1.26 0.30
C LEU A 21 -1.29 -2.10 -0.96
N PHE A 22 -0.61 -3.23 -1.06
CA PHE A 22 -0.76 -4.16 -2.17
C PHE A 22 -1.67 -5.32 -1.78
N ASP A 23 -2.85 -5.39 -2.39
CA ASP A 23 -3.90 -6.38 -2.09
C ASP A 23 -4.41 -7.06 -3.39
N PRO A 24 -3.60 -7.90 -4.05
CA PRO A 24 -3.97 -8.46 -5.36
C PRO A 24 -5.24 -9.33 -5.31
N ASP A 25 -5.55 -9.93 -4.17
CA ASP A 25 -6.64 -10.90 -4.01
C ASP A 25 -7.88 -10.33 -3.29
N TYR A 26 -7.87 -9.05 -2.91
CA TYR A 26 -8.96 -8.39 -2.17
C TYR A 26 -9.28 -9.05 -0.83
N VAL A 27 -8.25 -9.57 -0.14
CA VAL A 27 -8.40 -10.35 1.10
C VAL A 27 -8.02 -9.56 2.35
N ILE A 28 -7.43 -8.37 2.20
CA ILE A 28 -6.96 -7.58 3.33
C ILE A 28 -8.12 -6.72 3.85
N GLU A 29 -8.69 -7.15 4.99
CA GLU A 29 -9.78 -6.44 5.66
C GLU A 29 -9.28 -5.24 6.48
N ASP A 30 -8.15 -5.36 7.18
CA ASP A 30 -7.54 -4.26 7.94
C ASP A 30 -6.41 -3.63 7.14
N GLN A 31 -6.77 -2.59 6.38
CA GLN A 31 -5.87 -1.89 5.47
C GLN A 31 -5.08 -0.77 6.17
N GLY A 32 -5.50 -0.33 7.37
CA GLY A 32 -5.01 0.92 7.95
C GLY A 32 -5.52 2.14 7.16
N ASP A 33 -4.63 3.06 6.81
CA ASP A 33 -4.96 4.29 6.05
C ASP A 33 -3.94 4.57 4.91
N PRO A 34 -3.72 3.65 3.96
CA PRO A 34 -2.67 3.81 2.97
C PRO A 34 -2.96 4.97 2.00
N ASP A 35 -1.91 5.66 1.50
CA ASP A 35 -2.11 6.71 0.48
C ASP A 35 -2.72 6.14 -0.82
N TYR A 36 -2.39 4.90 -1.15
CA TYR A 36 -2.95 4.17 -2.28
C TYR A 36 -3.14 2.69 -1.96
N VAL A 37 -4.19 2.09 -2.51
CA VAL A 37 -4.34 0.62 -2.56
C VAL A 37 -4.16 0.19 -4.01
N ALA A 38 -3.33 -0.82 -4.24
CA ALA A 38 -3.08 -1.38 -5.55
C ALA A 38 -3.39 -2.86 -5.58
N HIS A 39 -4.06 -3.31 -6.64
CA HIS A 39 -4.42 -4.72 -6.85
C HIS A 39 -3.58 -5.38 -7.94
N SER A 40 -2.69 -4.62 -8.58
CA SER A 40 -1.79 -5.12 -9.60
C SER A 40 -0.49 -4.30 -9.68
N PHE A 41 0.58 -4.92 -10.18
CA PHE A 41 1.81 -4.19 -10.47
C PHE A 41 1.63 -3.14 -11.58
N ASP A 42 0.66 -3.32 -12.47
CA ASP A 42 0.33 -2.32 -13.50
C ASP A 42 -0.19 -1.03 -12.86
N GLU A 43 -1.06 -1.12 -11.86
CA GLU A 43 -1.53 0.03 -11.08
C GLU A 43 -0.38 0.76 -10.38
N ILE A 44 0.52 0.01 -9.71
CA ILE A 44 1.72 0.57 -9.07
C ILE A 44 2.57 1.31 -10.11
N SER A 45 2.77 0.73 -11.30
CA SER A 45 3.61 1.34 -12.34
C SER A 45 3.06 2.68 -12.85
N LYS A 46 1.74 2.89 -12.78
CA LYS A 46 1.11 4.16 -13.19
C LYS A 46 1.30 5.27 -12.16
N LEU A 47 1.59 4.93 -10.91
CA LEU A 47 1.82 5.89 -9.82
C LEU A 47 3.27 6.41 -9.76
N ILE A 48 4.22 5.70 -10.38
CA ILE A 48 5.67 5.99 -10.31
C ILE A 48 6.18 6.66 -11.61
N LYS A 49 5.29 7.00 -12.55
CA LYS A 49 5.64 7.68 -13.80
C LYS A 49 5.76 9.18 -13.67
#